data_AF-L8F1D3-F1
#
_entry.id   AF-L8F1D3-F1
#
_cell.length_a   1.000
_cell.length_b   1.000
_cell.length_c   1.000
_cell.angle_alpha   90.00
_cell.angle_beta   90.00
_cell.angle_gamma   90.00
#
_symmetry.space_group_name_H-M   'P 1'
#
loop_
_entity.id
_entity.type
_entity.pdbx_description
1 polymer ?
#
loop_
_entity_poly.entity_id
_entity_poly.type
_entity_poly.pdbx_seq_one_letter_code
_entity_poly.pdbx_strand_id
1 'polypeptide(L)'
;MSDDLPGPGGEEDGDRIRLSPAVLVLLGPALSASVFSAVTNLLAELRATPVPPLAQPVPGRPGWYSAPLARDIGLAEYHVGDTEPGADGPAIYVARIVISDDWPDF
;
A
#
# COMPACT_ATOMS: atom_id res chain seq x y z
N MET A 1 25.96 -1.67 41.09
CA MET A 1 26.11 -2.54 39.91
C MET A 1 24.91 -2.26 39.04
N SER A 2 25.16 -1.65 37.88
CA SER A 2 24.15 -1.21 36.94
C SER A 2 23.53 -2.41 36.25
N ASP A 3 22.22 -2.54 36.31
CA ASP A 3 21.46 -3.41 35.42
C ASP A 3 20.91 -2.51 34.31
N ASP A 4 21.80 -2.17 33.38
CA ASP A 4 21.45 -1.52 32.12
C ASP A 4 21.03 -2.64 31.16
N LEU A 5 19.79 -3.10 31.33
CA LEU A 5 19.17 -3.96 30.33
C LEU A 5 18.70 -3.04 29.19
N PRO A 6 19.28 -3.15 27.97
CA PRO A 6 18.65 -2.53 26.83
C PRO A 6 17.28 -3.18 26.68
N GLY A 7 16.22 -2.39 26.86
CA GLY A 7 14.89 -2.79 26.40
C GLY A 7 14.98 -3.19 24.93
N PRO A 8 14.16 -4.11 24.43
CA PRO A 8 14.14 -4.39 23.01
C PRO A 8 13.62 -3.15 22.28
N GLY A 9 14.53 -2.24 21.96
CA GLY A 9 14.40 -1.25 20.90
C GLY A 9 14.48 -2.00 19.59
N GLY A 10 13.47 -2.81 19.32
CA GLY A 10 13.01 -3.02 17.97
C GLY A 10 11.93 -1.98 17.79
N GLU A 11 12.32 -0.79 17.33
CA GLU A 11 11.39 -0.01 16.54
C GLU A 11 10.92 -0.99 15.47
N GLU A 12 9.67 -1.47 15.58
CA GLU A 12 8.99 -2.02 14.43
C GLU A 12 9.15 -0.93 13.39
N ASP A 13 10.08 -1.11 12.45
CA ASP A 13 10.24 -0.27 11.28
C ASP A 13 8.87 -0.33 10.59
N GLY A 14 8.02 0.59 11.02
CA GLY A 14 6.59 0.43 10.91
C GLY A 14 6.30 0.67 9.46
N ASP A 15 6.05 -0.41 8.70
CA ASP A 15 5.83 -0.33 7.27
C ASP A 15 5.01 0.92 6.96
N ARG A 16 5.64 1.85 6.26
CA ARG A 16 5.06 3.17 5.98
C ARG A 16 3.75 3.04 5.20
N ILE A 17 3.50 1.86 4.61
CA ILE A 17 2.24 1.51 3.98
C ILE A 17 1.29 0.87 5.00
N ARG A 18 0.15 1.53 5.21
CA ARG A 18 -0.98 1.01 5.98
C ARG A 18 -2.11 0.62 5.04
N LEU A 19 -2.71 -0.54 5.29
CA LEU A 19 -3.84 -1.06 4.50
C LEU A 19 -5.15 -0.82 5.25
N SER A 20 -6.20 -0.46 4.53
CA SER A 20 -7.54 -0.44 5.11
C SER A 20 -8.01 -1.86 5.46
N PRO A 21 -8.95 -2.02 6.41
CA PRO A 21 -9.57 -3.32 6.68
C PRO A 21 -10.18 -3.97 5.44
N ALA A 22 -10.74 -3.18 4.51
CA ALA A 22 -11.30 -3.71 3.26
C ALA A 22 -10.24 -4.35 2.37
N VAL A 23 -9.05 -3.75 2.28
CA VAL A 23 -7.91 -4.31 1.53
C VAL A 23 -7.39 -5.58 2.21
N LEU A 24 -7.33 -5.60 3.55
CA LEU A 24 -6.92 -6.81 4.28
C LEU A 24 -7.89 -7.98 4.06
N VAL A 25 -9.20 -7.72 4.01
CA VAL A 25 -10.21 -8.75 3.71
C VAL A 25 -10.05 -9.28 2.28
N LEU A 26 -9.74 -8.41 1.31
CA LEU A 26 -9.46 -8.82 -0.07
C LEU A 26 -8.27 -9.79 -0.14
N LEU A 27 -7.23 -9.58 0.67
CA LEU A 27 -6.03 -10.43 0.75
C LEU A 27 -6.25 -11.78 1.46
N GLY A 28 -7.51 -12.19 1.64
CA GLY A 28 -7.87 -13.48 2.23
C GLY A 28 -7.46 -14.70 1.38
N PRO A 29 -7.56 -15.91 1.93
CA PRO A 29 -7.05 -17.15 1.33
C PRO A 29 -7.74 -17.56 0.02
N ALA A 30 -8.89 -16.97 -0.31
CA ALA A 30 -9.61 -17.21 -1.56
C ALA A 30 -9.13 -16.33 -2.73
N LEU A 31 -8.20 -15.41 -2.50
CA LEU A 31 -7.69 -14.50 -3.53
C LEU A 31 -6.87 -15.26 -4.57
N SER A 32 -7.10 -14.97 -5.86
CA SER A 32 -6.31 -15.56 -6.93
C SER A 32 -4.85 -15.11 -6.86
N ALA A 33 -3.92 -16.00 -7.22
CA ALA A 33 -2.49 -15.72 -7.18
C ALA A 33 -2.10 -14.51 -8.05
N SER A 34 -2.82 -14.32 -9.16
CA SER A 34 -2.65 -13.17 -10.06
C SER A 34 -2.99 -11.86 -9.37
N VAL A 35 -4.14 -11.79 -8.68
CA VAL A 35 -4.54 -10.59 -7.94
C VAL A 35 -3.60 -10.35 -6.77
N PHE A 36 -3.24 -11.39 -6.00
CA PHE A 36 -2.27 -11.26 -4.92
C PHE A 36 -0.95 -10.69 -5.42
N SER A 37 -0.40 -11.25 -6.50
CA SER A 37 0.84 -10.77 -7.12
C SER A 37 0.73 -9.31 -7.57
N ALA A 38 -0.39 -8.94 -8.19
CA ALA A 38 -0.62 -7.57 -8.65
C ALA A 38 -0.68 -6.58 -7.48
N VAL A 39 -1.35 -6.94 -6.37
CA VAL A 39 -1.37 -6.13 -5.15
C VAL A 39 0.03 -6.01 -4.56
N THR A 40 0.77 -7.12 -4.42
CA THR A 40 2.14 -7.06 -3.87
C THR A 40 3.09 -6.23 -4.73
N ASN A 41 2.95 -6.29 -6.05
CA ASN A 41 3.75 -5.47 -6.97
C ASN A 41 3.44 -3.98 -6.79
N LEU A 42 2.15 -3.62 -6.69
CA LEU A 42 1.76 -2.25 -6.38
C LEU A 42 2.35 -1.78 -5.05
N LEU A 43 2.25 -2.59 -3.99
CA LEU A 43 2.81 -2.22 -2.67
C LEU A 43 4.33 -2.01 -2.73
N ALA A 44 5.06 -2.88 -3.45
CA ALA A 44 6.49 -2.71 -3.66
C ALA A 44 6.80 -1.42 -4.44
N GLU A 45 6.02 -1.12 -5.48
CA GLU A 45 6.16 0.11 -6.26
C GLU A 45 5.90 1.35 -5.41
N LEU A 46 4.85 1.37 -4.57
CA LEU A 46 4.57 2.48 -3.65
C LEU A 46 5.68 2.69 -2.60
N ARG A 47 6.38 1.61 -2.20
CA ARG A 47 7.58 1.73 -1.35
C ARG A 47 8.78 2.33 -2.08
N ALA A 48 8.89 2.16 -3.39
CA ALA A 48 9.96 2.79 -4.16
C ALA A 48 9.60 4.21 -4.62
N THR A 49 8.35 4.43 -5.00
CA THR A 49 7.84 5.66 -5.62
C THR A 49 6.40 5.89 -5.16
N PRO A 50 6.16 6.73 -4.14
CA PRO A 50 4.83 6.96 -3.57
C PRO A 50 3.77 7.43 -4.59
N VAL A 51 4.19 8.13 -5.64
CA VAL A 51 3.34 8.51 -6.78
C VAL A 51 3.96 7.94 -8.06
N PRO A 52 3.68 6.67 -8.38
CA PRO A 52 4.24 6.02 -9.57
C PRO A 52 3.71 6.66 -10.86
N PRO A 53 4.37 6.45 -12.01
CA PRO A 53 4.06 7.16 -13.26
C PRO A 53 2.62 7.02 -13.73
N LEU A 54 1.96 5.89 -13.44
CA LEU A 54 0.58 5.63 -13.85
C LEU A 54 -0.45 6.12 -12.82
N ALA A 55 -0.03 6.60 -11.65
CA ALA A 55 -0.95 7.14 -10.65
C ALA A 55 -1.57 8.45 -11.12
N GLN A 56 -2.88 8.57 -10.96
CA GLN A 56 -3.66 9.75 -11.28
C GLN A 56 -4.17 10.39 -9.98
N PRO A 57 -4.06 11.72 -9.81
CA PRO A 57 -4.63 12.39 -8.64
C PRO A 57 -6.16 12.30 -8.66
N VAL A 58 -6.77 12.09 -7.49
CA VAL A 58 -8.23 12.06 -7.35
C VAL A 58 -8.76 13.49 -7.29
N PRO A 59 -9.65 13.90 -8.22
CA PRO A 59 -10.18 15.26 -8.25
C PRO A 59 -10.86 15.66 -6.94
N GLY A 60 -10.52 16.86 -6.43
CA GLY A 60 -11.10 17.40 -5.19
C GLY A 60 -10.61 16.76 -3.89
N ARG A 61 -9.64 15.82 -3.94
CA ARG A 61 -9.07 15.15 -2.77
C ARG A 61 -7.53 15.26 -2.79
N PRO A 62 -6.94 16.33 -2.25
CA PRO A 62 -5.50 16.50 -2.18
C PRO A 62 -4.82 15.31 -1.48
N GLY A 63 -3.67 14.87 -2.01
CA GLY A 63 -2.93 13.72 -1.47
C GLY A 63 -3.52 12.34 -1.83
N TRP A 64 -4.69 12.29 -2.47
CA TRP A 64 -5.30 11.04 -2.93
C TRP A 64 -4.96 10.74 -4.38
N TYR A 65 -4.65 9.47 -4.63
CA TYR A 65 -4.28 8.96 -5.94
C TYR A 65 -5.02 7.67 -6.26
N SER A 66 -5.17 7.42 -7.55
CA SER A 66 -5.67 6.19 -8.15
C SER A 66 -4.57 5.59 -9.02
N ALA A 67 -4.16 4.35 -8.77
CA ALA A 67 -3.16 3.65 -9.57
C ALA A 67 -3.72 2.33 -10.13
N PRO A 68 -3.49 2.01 -11.40
CA PRO A 68 -3.87 0.71 -11.95
C PRO A 68 -3.02 -0.39 -11.31
N LEU A 69 -3.63 -1.55 -11.08
CA LEU A 69 -2.90 -2.77 -10.80
C LEU A 69 -2.28 -3.30 -12.09
N ALA A 70 -1.21 -4.09 -11.98
CA ALA A 70 -0.57 -4.71 -13.13
C ALA A 70 -1.59 -5.47 -14.00
N ARG A 71 -1.39 -5.44 -15.33
CA ARG A 71 -2.25 -6.13 -16.32
C ARG A 71 -3.72 -5.68 -16.32
N ASP A 72 -3.99 -4.45 -15.87
CA ASP A 72 -5.34 -3.88 -15.78
C ASP A 72 -6.31 -4.73 -14.93
N ILE A 73 -5.76 -5.51 -13.99
CA ILE A 73 -6.49 -6.36 -13.05
C ILE A 73 -7.49 -5.55 -12.22
N GLY A 74 -7.20 -4.27 -11.99
CA GLY A 74 -8.04 -3.42 -11.17
C GLY A 74 -7.40 -2.06 -10.92
N LEU A 75 -7.92 -1.37 -9.93
CA LEU A 75 -7.46 -0.04 -9.52
C LEU A 75 -7.38 0.06 -8.00
N ALA A 76 -6.31 0.67 -7.51
CA ALA A 76 -6.13 0.99 -6.11
C ALA A 76 -6.32 2.48 -5.89
N GLU A 77 -7.05 2.85 -4.84
CA GLU A 77 -7.04 4.21 -4.33
C GLU A 77 -6.31 4.28 -3.01
N TYR A 78 -5.42 5.25 -2.90
CA TYR A 78 -4.56 5.42 -1.75
C TYR A 78 -4.26 6.90 -1.50
N HIS A 79 -3.85 7.19 -0.27
CA HIS A 79 -3.46 8.52 0.17
C HIS A 79 -1.95 8.52 0.45
N VAL A 80 -1.28 9.58 0.01
CA VAL A 80 0.13 9.87 0.36
C VAL A 80 0.11 11.03 1.33
N GLY A 81 0.52 10.76 2.57
CA GLY A 81 0.69 11.77 3.60
C GLY A 81 2.01 12.53 3.48
N ASP A 82 2.29 13.33 4.49
CA ASP A 82 3.55 14.06 4.58
C ASP A 82 4.72 13.11 4.92
N THR A 83 5.93 13.55 4.59
CA THR A 83 7.16 12.87 5.00
C THR A 83 7.62 13.48 6.31
N GLU A 84 7.58 12.69 7.38
CA GLU A 84 8.08 13.12 8.69
C GLU A 84 9.61 13.27 8.68
N PRO A 85 10.18 14.21 9.46
CA PRO A 85 11.63 14.36 9.58
C PRO A 85 12.30 13.06 10.07
N GLY A 86 13.25 12.56 9.29
CA GLY A 86 13.95 11.30 9.59
C GLY A 86 13.26 10.04 9.09
N ALA A 87 12.10 10.15 8.41
CA ALA A 87 11.45 9.02 7.76
C ALA A 87 12.04 8.74 6.37
N ASP A 88 12.04 7.46 5.98
CA ASP A 88 12.49 6.99 4.65
C ASP A 88 11.52 7.32 3.50
N GLY A 89 10.47 8.10 3.78
CA GLY A 89 9.50 8.59 2.81
C GLY A 89 8.13 8.87 3.45
N PRO A 90 7.15 9.28 2.64
CA PRO A 90 5.82 9.62 3.14
C PRO A 90 5.08 8.38 3.64
N ALA A 91 4.21 8.57 4.63
CA ALA A 91 3.23 7.57 5.01
C ALA A 91 2.21 7.37 3.88
N ILE A 92 1.86 6.11 3.60
CA ILE A 92 0.94 5.74 2.54
C ILE A 92 -0.21 4.94 3.12
N TYR A 93 -1.45 5.32 2.81
CA TYR A 93 -2.64 4.59 3.22
C TYR A 93 -3.40 4.07 2.01
N VAL A 94 -3.43 2.75 1.82
CA VAL A 94 -4.20 2.10 0.75
C VAL A 94 -5.63 1.90 1.23
N ALA A 95 -6.55 2.71 0.71
CA ALA A 95 -7.92 2.77 1.19
C ALA A 95 -8.81 1.69 0.56
N ARG A 96 -8.64 1.44 -0.74
CA ARG A 96 -9.41 0.41 -1.44
C ARG A 96 -8.67 -0.14 -2.65
N ILE A 97 -8.98 -1.38 -3.00
CA ILE A 97 -8.60 -2.02 -4.24
C ILE A 97 -9.89 -2.55 -4.85
N VAL A 98 -10.14 -2.18 -6.10
CA VAL A 98 -11.29 -2.63 -6.89
C VAL A 98 -10.74 -3.50 -8.00
N ILE A 99 -11.11 -4.77 -8.01
CA ILE A 99 -10.76 -5.70 -9.08
C ILE A 99 -11.75 -5.50 -10.23
N SER A 100 -11.23 -5.49 -11.46
CA SER A 100 -12.03 -5.36 -12.67
C SER A 100 -12.98 -6.56 -12.80
N ASP A 101 -14.26 -6.30 -13.07
CA ASP A 101 -15.27 -7.36 -13.27
C ASP A 101 -14.93 -8.27 -14.47
N ASP A 102 -14.15 -7.75 -15.42
CA ASP A 102 -13.69 -8.48 -16.61
C ASP A 102 -12.46 -9.35 -16.35
N TRP A 103 -11.87 -9.33 -15.14
CA TRP A 103 -10.72 -10.15 -14.83
C TRP A 103 -11.14 -11.62 -14.64
N PRO A 104 -10.62 -12.55 -15.46
CA PRO A 104 -10.93 -13.96 -15.31
C PRO A 104 -10.27 -14.51 -14.05
N ASP A 105 -11.00 -14.57 -12.94
CA ASP A 105 -10.66 -15.38 -11.77
C ASP A 105 -10.99 -16.85 -12.08
N PHE A 106 -10.14 -17.52 -12.86
CA PHE A 106 -10.18 -18.96 -13.10
C PHE A 106 -8.86 -19.63 -12.75
#